data_AF-A0A2S4XTI9-F1
#
_entry.id   AF-A0A2S4XTI9-F1
#
_cell.length_a   1.000
_cell.length_b   1.000
_cell.length_c   1.000
_cell.angle_alpha   90.00
_cell.angle_beta   90.00
_cell.angle_gamma   90.00
#
_symmetry.space_group_name_H-M   'P 1'
#
loop_
_entity.id
_entity.type
_entity.pdbx_description
1 polymer ?
#
loop_
_entity_poly.entity_id
_entity_poly.type
_entity_poly.pdbx_seq_one_letter_code
_entity_poly.pdbx_strand_id
1 'polypeptide(L)' 'MHPTNYDRWVRLATRDRPAKDVPPEHRWRLVTGRRGAERVAVRLRGIVPLPSEPVRPAHRAVCLSPDAGAAPPT' A
#
# COMPACT_ATOMS: atom_id res chain seq x y z
N MET A 1 -3.00 -10.60 -0.81
CA MET A 1 -1.94 -9.56 -0.79
C MET A 1 -1.89 -8.92 -2.16
N HIS A 2 -1.41 -7.69 -2.26
CA HIS A 2 -1.28 -6.98 -3.54
C HIS A 2 0.17 -6.55 -3.76
N PRO A 3 0.70 -6.65 -4.99
CA PRO A 3 1.98 -6.03 -5.34
C PRO A 3 1.85 -4.52 -5.20
N THR A 4 2.94 -3.85 -4.86
CA THR A 4 3.01 -2.39 -4.72
C THR A 4 3.89 -1.80 -5.81
N ASN A 5 3.81 -0.48 -6.01
CA ASN A 5 4.67 0.26 -6.93
C ASN A 5 6.15 0.39 -6.46
N TYR A 6 6.58 -0.42 -5.49
CA TYR A 6 7.93 -0.43 -4.90
C TYR A 6 8.58 -1.83 -4.93
N ASP A 7 8.09 -2.74 -5.79
CA ASP A 7 8.50 -4.15 -5.82
C ASP A 7 8.38 -4.86 -4.45
N ARG A 8 7.36 -4.47 -3.68
CA ARG A 8 6.99 -5.07 -2.39
C ARG A 8 5.53 -5.48 -2.39
N TRP A 9 5.10 -6.20 -1.36
CA TRP A 9 3.72 -6.61 -1.18
C TRP A 9 3.08 -5.97 0.06
N VAL A 10 1.77 -5.74 -0.02
CA VAL A 10 0.99 -5.19 1.09
C VAL A 10 -0.32 -5.95 1.28
N ARG A 11 -0.77 -6.06 2.54
CA ARG A 11 -2.08 -6.61 2.87
C ARG A 11 -3.05 -5.46 3.13
N LEU A 12 -3.98 -5.27 2.19
CA LEU A 12 -5.01 -4.25 2.27
C LEU A 12 -6.25 -4.79 2.98
N ALA A 13 -7.00 -3.89 3.61
CA ALA A 13 -8.35 -4.18 4.08
C ALA A 13 -9.27 -4.53 2.90
N THR A 14 -10.40 -5.18 3.18
CA THR A 14 -11.38 -5.57 2.15
C THR A 14 -12.31 -4.44 1.74
N ARG A 15 -12.41 -3.36 2.53
CA ARG A 15 -13.27 -2.20 2.27
C ARG A 15 -12.49 -0.90 2.33
N ASP A 16 -12.91 0.06 1.51
CA ASP A 16 -12.43 1.44 1.61
C ASP A 16 -12.97 2.10 2.87
N ARG A 17 -12.23 3.11 3.33
CA ARG A 17 -12.59 4.02 4.41
C ARG A 17 -12.33 5.46 3.94
N PRO A 18 -13.05 6.47 4.45
CA PRO A 18 -12.73 7.85 4.14
C PRO A 18 -11.35 8.21 4.73
N ALA A 19 -10.59 9.03 4.01
CA ALA A 19 -9.21 9.35 4.38
C ALA A 19 -9.04 9.94 5.78
N LYS A 20 -10.02 10.72 6.26
CA LYS A 20 -10.00 11.32 7.60
C LYS A 20 -9.96 10.28 8.73
N ASP A 21 -10.47 9.08 8.48
CA ASP A 21 -10.55 7.99 9.48
C ASP A 21 -9.31 7.07 9.44
N VAL A 22 -8.35 7.32 8.53
CA VAL A 22 -7.18 6.47 8.33
C VAL A 22 -5.91 7.31 8.49
N PRO A 23 -4.93 6.90 9.32
CA PRO A 23 -3.67 7.63 9.42
C PRO A 23 -2.93 7.68 8.08
N PRO A 24 -2.29 8.80 7.69
CA PRO A 24 -1.65 8.98 6.39
C PRO A 24 -0.71 7.85 5.96
N GLU A 25 0.06 7.30 6.90
CA GLU A 25 0.99 6.20 6.67
C GLU A 25 0.32 4.90 6.23
N HIS A 26 -0.97 4.74 6.52
CA HIS A 26 -1.80 3.57 6.22
C HIS A 26 -2.74 3.78 5.03
N ARG A 27 -2.68 4.93 4.34
CA ARG A 27 -3.54 5.25 3.19
C ARG A 27 -2.96 4.68 1.89
N TRP A 28 -3.69 3.76 1.27
CA TRP A 28 -3.36 3.17 -0.03
C TRP A 28 -4.53 3.32 -1.02
N ARG A 29 -4.26 3.15 -2.32
CA ARG A 29 -5.27 2.93 -3.37
C ARG A 29 -4.96 1.65 -4.11
N LEU A 30 -6.00 0.95 -4.56
CA LEU A 30 -5.86 -0.19 -5.46
C LEU A 30 -6.15 0.29 -6.89
N VAL A 31 -5.15 0.22 -7.75
CA VAL A 31 -5.22 0.70 -9.13
C VAL A 31 -5.11 -0.49 -10.07
N THR A 32 -5.97 -0.54 -11.08
CA THR A 32 -5.88 -1.53 -12.15
C THR A 32 -4.81 -1.11 -13.15
N GLY A 33 -3.83 -1.98 -13.40
CA GLY A 33 -2.77 -1.75 -14.38
C GLY A 33 -3.29 -1.74 -15.82
N ARG A 34 -2.47 -1.22 -16.75
CA ARG A 34 -2.82 -1.05 -18.18
C ARG A 34 -3.33 -2.31 -18.88
N ARG A 35 -2.92 -3.51 -18.42
CA ARG A 35 -3.35 -4.80 -18.98
C ARG A 35 -4.64 -5.35 -18.33
N GLY A 36 -5.32 -4.59 -17.48
CA GLY A 36 -6.63 -4.91 -16.91
C GLY A 36 -6.66 -6.01 -15.85
N ALA A 37 -5.71 -6.96 -15.90
CA ALA A 37 -5.69 -8.12 -15.00
C ALA A 37 -4.96 -7.84 -13.67
N GLU A 38 -3.95 -6.98 -13.66
CA GLU A 38 -3.12 -6.77 -12.47
C GLU A 38 -3.62 -5.59 -11.63
N ARG A 39 -3.79 -5.80 -10.33
CA ARG A 39 -4.15 -4.75 -9.36
C ARG A 39 -2.93 -4.41 -8.50
N VAL A 40 -2.43 -3.20 -8.64
CA VAL A 40 -1.28 -2.69 -7.90
C VAL A 40 -1.74 -1.77 -6.78
N ALA A 41 -1.17 -1.94 -5.59
CA ALA A 41 -1.39 -1.09 -4.44
C ALA A 41 -0.42 0.11 -4.47
N VAL A 42 -0.97 1.32 -4.48
CA VAL A 42 -0.20 2.57 -4.53
C VAL A 42 -0.32 3.28 -3.19
N ARG A 43 0.82 3.64 -2.58
CA ARG A 43 0.83 4.42 -1.34
C ARG A 43 0.66 5.90 -1.66
N LEU A 44 -0.24 6.58 -0.96
CA LEU A 44 -0.51 8.02 -1.17
C LEU A 44 0.53 8.89 -0.43
N ARG A 45 1.83 8.68 -0.71
CA ARG A 45 2.88 9.55 -0.16
C ARG A 45 2.91 10.87 -0.95
N GLY A 46 2.65 11.98 -0.28
CA GLY A 46 2.65 13.33 -0.88
C GLY A 46 1.33 13.75 -1.55
N ILE A 47 0.43 12.82 -1.82
CA ILE A 47 -0.94 13.13 -2.23
C ILE A 47 -1.79 13.17 -0.96
N VAL A 48 -2.31 14.34 -0.63
CA VAL A 48 -3.25 14.50 0.49
C VAL A 48 -4.67 14.32 -0.06
N PRO A 49 -5.29 13.14 0.09
CA PRO A 49 -6.68 12.96 -0.31
C PRO A 49 -7.58 13.87 0.53
N LEU A 50 -8.70 14.28 -0.05
CA LEU A 50 -9.77 14.97 0.67
C LEU A 50 -10.26 14.11 1.83
N PRO A 51 -10.79 14.71 2.91
CA PRO A 51 -11.22 13.98 4.11
C PRO A 51 -12.18 12.81 3.83
N SER A 52 -13.06 12.97 2.84
CA SER A 52 -14.08 11.97 2.47
C SER A 52 -13.63 11.05 1.33
N GLU A 53 -12.48 11.30 0.70
CA GLU A 53 -12.02 10.45 -0.40
C GLU A 53 -11.73 9.03 0.10
N PRO A 54 -12.12 8.00 -0.67
CA PRO A 54 -11.88 6.62 -0.29
C PRO A 54 -10.39 6.29 -0.36
N VAL A 55 -9.91 5.67 0.71
CA VAL A 55 -8.58 5.06 0.80
C VAL A 55 -8.74 3.64 1.30
N ARG A 56 -7.83 2.76 0.89
CA ARG A 56 -7.78 1.38 1.35
C ARG A 56 -6.78 1.27 2.50
N PRO A 57 -7.23 1.02 3.75
CA PRO A 57 -6.32 0.85 4.87
C PRO A 57 -5.40 -0.36 4.66
N ALA A 58 -4.19 -0.29 5.21
CA ALA A 58 -3.27 -1.42 5.25
C ALA A 58 -2.70 -1.61 6.67
N HIS A 59 -2.67 -2.86 7.12
CA HIS A 59 -1.95 -3.26 8.33
C HIS A 59 -0.59 -3.84 7.91
N ARG A 60 0.49 -3.20 8.39
CA ARG A 60 1.94 -3.49 8.26
C ARG A 60 2.43 -4.06 6.90
N ALA A 61 3.43 -3.42 6.30
CA ALA A 61 4.15 -3.98 5.16
C ALA A 61 4.74 -5.35 5.54
N VAL A 62 4.40 -6.40 4.78
CA VAL A 62 4.99 -7.72 4.96
C VAL A 62 6.20 -7.76 4.03
N CYS A 63 7.41 -7.63 4.57
CA CYS A 63 8.61 -7.96 3.81
C CYS A 63 8.56 -9.45 3.50
N LEU A 64 8.58 -9.83 2.22
CA LEU A 64 8.62 -11.23 1.80
C LEU A 64 10.05 -11.79 1.68
N SER A 65 11.08 -11.07 2.14
CA SER A 65 12.45 -11.56 2.17
C SER A 65 13.04 -11.45 3.58
N PRO A 66 13.45 -12.55 4.22
CA PRO A 66 14.30 -12.51 5.42
C PRO A 66 15.69 -11.94 5.12
N ASP A 67 16.10 -11.87 3.85
CA ASP A 67 17.43 -11.40 3.41
C ASP A 67 17.55 -9.86 3.33
N ALA A 68 16.42 -9.13 3.28
CA ALA A 68 16.43 -7.68 3.06
C ALA A 68 16.79 -6.85 4.32
N GLY A 69 17.15 -7.51 5.42
CA GLY A 69 17.56 -6.90 6.69
C GLY A 69 18.96 -7.32 7.16
N ALA A 70 19.69 -8.11 6.38
CA ALA A 70 21.08 -8.40 6.70
C ALA A 70 21.91 -7.13 6.46
N ALA A 71 22.42 -6.54 7.53
CA ALA A 71 23.53 -5.60 7.43
C ALA A 71 24.69 -6.27 6.66
N PRO A 72 25.45 -5.53 5.84
CA PRO A 72 26.62 -6.11 5.18
C PRO A 72 27.58 -6.68 6.25
N PRO A 73 28.18 -7.87 6.04
CA PRO A 73 29.15 -8.41 6.98
C PRO A 73 30.32 -7.44 7.11
N THR A 74 30.76 -7.24 8.36
CA THR A 74 31.88 -6.37 8.77
C THR A 74 33.22 -6.92 8.30
#